data_AF-A0A7W8JST7-F1
#
_entry.id   AF-A0A7W8JST7-F1
#
_cell.length_a   1.000
_cell.length_b   1.000
_cell.length_c   1.000
_cell.angle_alpha   90.00
_cell.angle_beta   90.00
_cell.angle_gamma   90.00
#
_symmetry.space_group_name_H-M   'P 1'
#
loop_
_entity.id
_entity.type
_entity.pdbx_description
1 polymer ?
#
loop_
_entity_poly.entity_id
_entity_poly.type
_entity_poly.pdbx_seq_one_letter_code
_entity_poly.pdbx_strand_id
1 'polypeptide(L)'
;MRKYGGLTLILTLLLASCSSPTVGEPNPEPKPVMQLAAGTFSGQGAPTTGTALLVKLTLSDGSAVTQDTQVTVNGPKGWNKDEPLNLMVNAKGYVDWLVTGFIPVVEGIYQASVNIAGQTYTATSGPVRVTNLLDAPNPVTVSDNGTQVRVTWPSVNNAVVYSSRIVNGGETVAGTYIFTRTIPATYASSVLAPNTDYTASVLAFNAALDTEKVLSVPAQFNASRAAPTAPFSHLP
;
A
#
# COMPACT_ATOMS: atom_id res chain seq x y z
N MET A 1 59.96 -0.09 -42.50
CA MET A 1 58.60 0.40 -42.23
C MET A 1 57.97 -0.48 -41.16
N ARG A 2 57.36 0.14 -40.13
CA ARG A 2 56.68 -0.52 -39.01
C ARG A 2 55.51 -1.39 -39.49
N LYS A 3 55.26 -2.53 -38.84
CA LYS A 3 54.13 -2.74 -37.91
C LYS A 3 54.11 -4.17 -37.35
N TYR A 4 53.83 -4.24 -36.06
CA TYR A 4 53.60 -5.43 -35.24
C TYR A 4 52.17 -6.00 -35.41
N GLY A 5 52.03 -7.27 -35.04
CA GLY A 5 50.79 -7.96 -34.64
C GLY A 5 50.95 -9.46 -34.93
N GLY A 6 51.04 -10.40 -33.98
CA GLY A 6 50.55 -10.42 -32.60
C GLY A 6 49.43 -11.46 -32.49
N LEU A 7 49.78 -12.76 -32.43
CA LEU A 7 48.87 -13.83 -32.04
C LEU A 7 49.70 -14.99 -31.46
N THR A 8 49.72 -15.12 -30.14
CA THR A 8 50.27 -16.31 -29.47
C THR A 8 49.21 -16.84 -28.51
N LEU A 9 48.67 -17.99 -28.90
CA LEU A 9 47.81 -18.85 -28.11
C LEU A 9 48.69 -19.57 -27.07
N ILE A 10 48.48 -19.38 -25.77
CA ILE A 10 49.06 -20.25 -24.74
C ILE A 10 47.93 -20.74 -23.84
N LEU A 11 47.69 -22.04 -24.00
CA LEU A 11 46.87 -22.91 -23.18
C LEU A 11 47.63 -23.18 -21.86
N THR A 12 47.05 -22.83 -20.72
CA THR A 12 47.58 -23.24 -19.41
C THR A 12 46.48 -23.94 -18.60
N LEU A 13 46.78 -25.18 -18.22
CA LEU A 13 45.94 -26.14 -17.51
C LEU A 13 45.49 -25.63 -16.13
N LEU A 14 44.24 -25.99 -15.80
CA LEU A 14 43.61 -25.95 -14.48
C LEU A 14 44.43 -26.70 -13.42
N LEU A 15 44.69 -26.04 -12.29
CA LEU A 15 44.75 -26.70 -10.98
C LEU A 15 43.59 -26.16 -10.15
N ALA A 16 42.56 -26.98 -10.02
CA ALA A 16 41.42 -26.73 -9.15
C ALA A 16 41.88 -26.88 -7.69
N SER A 17 42.02 -25.77 -6.97
CA SER A 17 41.97 -25.79 -5.52
C SER A 17 40.50 -25.88 -5.10
N CYS A 18 40.05 -27.07 -4.72
CA CYS A 18 38.81 -27.24 -3.96
C CYS A 18 39.01 -26.60 -2.58
N SER A 19 38.70 -25.31 -2.46
CA SER A 19 38.34 -24.74 -1.16
C SER A 19 36.93 -25.24 -0.85
N SER A 20 36.84 -26.23 0.03
CA SER A 20 35.57 -26.69 0.60
C SER A 20 34.79 -25.48 1.13
N PRO A 21 33.47 -25.36 0.86
CA PRO A 21 32.66 -24.32 1.48
C PRO A 21 32.70 -24.55 3.00
N THR A 22 33.15 -23.53 3.74
CA THR A 22 33.06 -23.50 5.19
C THR A 22 31.60 -23.72 5.57
N VAL A 23 31.37 -24.72 6.42
CA VAL A 23 30.06 -25.04 6.98
C VAL A 23 29.48 -23.79 7.64
N GLY A 24 28.39 -23.30 7.06
CA GLY A 24 27.35 -22.48 7.67
C GLY A 24 27.80 -21.38 8.63
N GLU A 25 28.07 -20.18 8.09
CA GLU A 25 27.49 -19.03 8.79
C GLU A 25 25.96 -19.24 8.75
N PRO A 26 25.26 -19.23 9.90
CA PRO A 26 23.81 -19.20 9.88
C PRO A 26 23.43 -18.02 8.99
N ASN A 27 22.61 -18.28 7.96
CA ASN A 27 21.94 -17.20 7.26
C ASN A 27 21.31 -16.33 8.36
N PRO A 28 21.67 -15.05 8.52
CA PRO A 28 21.20 -14.26 9.65
C PRO A 28 19.69 -14.38 9.66
N GLU A 29 19.14 -14.85 10.78
CA GLU A 29 17.69 -14.92 10.95
C GLU A 29 17.12 -13.55 10.52
N PRO A 30 16.12 -13.52 9.63
CA PRO A 30 15.61 -12.27 9.11
C PRO A 30 15.16 -11.44 10.31
N LYS A 31 15.89 -10.36 10.61
CA LYS A 31 15.56 -9.53 11.77
C LYS A 31 14.13 -9.00 11.60
N PRO A 32 13.34 -8.89 12.68
CA PRO A 32 12.03 -8.29 12.56
C PRO A 32 12.18 -6.87 12.01
N VAL A 33 11.33 -6.51 11.04
CA VAL A 33 11.34 -5.18 10.41
C VAL A 33 9.98 -4.54 10.59
N MET A 34 9.98 -3.35 11.18
CA MET A 34 8.86 -2.42 11.14
C MET A 34 9.13 -1.35 10.09
N GLN A 35 8.13 -1.02 9.29
CA GLN A 35 8.16 0.04 8.30
C GLN A 35 6.93 0.93 8.46
N LEU A 36 7.09 2.22 8.20
CA LEU A 36 6.03 3.21 8.29
C LEU A 36 6.08 4.10 7.05
N ALA A 37 4.95 4.23 6.38
CA ALA A 37 4.66 5.34 5.49
C ALA A 37 3.60 6.24 6.14
N ALA A 38 3.82 7.54 6.06
CA ALA A 38 2.80 8.52 6.38
C ALA A 38 2.57 9.42 5.17
N GLY A 39 1.43 10.08 5.15
CA GLY A 39 0.91 10.63 3.92
C GLY A 39 -0.24 11.59 4.08
N THR A 40 -0.61 12.21 2.96
CA THR A 40 -1.88 12.93 2.86
C THR A 40 -2.97 11.99 2.35
N PHE A 41 -4.18 12.20 2.86
CA PHE A 41 -5.40 11.67 2.29
C PHE A 41 -6.26 12.86 1.84
N SER A 42 -6.81 12.83 0.63
CA SER A 42 -7.83 13.77 0.18
C SER A 42 -9.10 13.03 -0.22
N GLY A 43 -10.26 13.67 -0.08
CA GLY A 43 -11.52 13.11 -0.52
C GLY A 43 -12.58 14.17 -0.79
N GLN A 44 -13.59 13.82 -1.58
CA GLN A 44 -14.81 14.62 -1.67
C GLN A 44 -15.74 14.34 -0.48
N GLY A 45 -16.12 15.40 0.25
CA GLY A 45 -16.87 15.35 1.52
C GLY A 45 -16.02 15.82 2.71
N ALA A 46 -16.60 16.57 3.65
CA ALA A 46 -15.87 17.17 4.77
C ALA A 46 -15.63 16.19 5.95
N PRO A 47 -14.47 16.27 6.64
CA PRO A 47 -13.28 17.03 6.26
C PRO A 47 -12.56 16.37 5.09
N THR A 48 -12.22 17.19 4.09
CA THR A 48 -11.76 16.81 2.74
C THR A 48 -10.30 16.41 2.67
N THR A 49 -9.54 16.57 3.75
CA THR A 49 -8.12 16.19 3.84
C THR A 49 -7.77 15.64 5.21
N GLY A 50 -6.97 14.59 5.26
CA GLY A 50 -6.54 13.94 6.49
C GLY A 50 -5.18 13.28 6.36
N THR A 51 -4.80 12.56 7.40
CA THR A 51 -3.56 11.79 7.45
C THR A 51 -3.82 10.39 6.89
N ALA A 52 -2.96 9.95 5.97
CA ALA A 52 -2.88 8.57 5.52
C ALA A 52 -1.70 7.89 6.23
N LEU A 53 -1.93 6.76 6.88
CA LEU A 53 -0.88 5.96 7.51
C LEU A 53 -0.86 4.58 6.85
N LEU A 54 0.34 4.02 6.67
CA LEU A 54 0.58 2.63 6.31
C LEU A 54 1.69 2.09 7.21
N VAL A 55 1.37 1.12 8.05
CA VAL A 55 2.35 0.44 8.89
C VAL A 55 2.48 -0.99 8.43
N LYS A 56 3.73 -1.44 8.26
CA LYS A 56 4.08 -2.84 8.07
C LYS A 56 4.96 -3.37 9.18
N LEU A 57 4.63 -4.56 9.67
CA LEU A 57 5.43 -5.29 10.65
C LEU A 57 5.64 -6.71 10.17
N THR A 58 6.90 -7.12 10.09
CA THR A 58 7.33 -8.48 9.78
C THR A 58 8.16 -9.00 10.94
N LEU A 59 7.74 -10.12 11.55
CA LEU A 59 8.47 -10.77 12.63
C LEU A 59 9.44 -11.81 12.06
N SER A 60 10.57 -12.00 12.72
CA SER A 60 11.65 -12.89 12.27
C SER A 60 11.23 -14.36 12.18
N ASP A 61 10.32 -14.76 13.05
CA ASP A 61 9.75 -16.10 13.12
C ASP A 61 8.59 -16.31 12.12
N GLY A 62 8.25 -15.29 11.31
CA GLY A 62 7.12 -15.33 10.38
C GLY A 62 5.76 -15.40 11.06
N SER A 63 5.69 -15.23 12.39
CA SER A 63 4.43 -15.27 13.13
C SER A 63 3.54 -14.10 12.73
N ALA A 64 2.24 -14.36 12.71
CA ALA A 64 1.25 -13.33 12.45
C ALA A 64 1.08 -12.44 13.68
N VAL A 65 0.97 -11.15 13.45
CA VAL A 65 0.60 -10.17 14.47
C VAL A 65 -0.87 -10.40 14.84
N THR A 66 -1.18 -10.46 16.14
CA THR A 66 -2.55 -10.73 16.62
C THR A 66 -3.40 -9.47 16.64
N GLN A 67 -4.73 -9.63 16.72
CA GLN A 67 -5.69 -8.52 16.88
C GLN A 67 -5.46 -7.68 18.14
N ASP A 68 -4.83 -8.27 19.16
CA ASP A 68 -4.49 -7.60 20.42
C ASP A 68 -3.25 -6.72 20.31
N THR A 69 -2.49 -6.84 19.21
CA THR A 69 -1.32 -5.99 19.00
C THR A 69 -1.78 -4.57 18.68
N GLN A 70 -1.30 -3.60 19.45
CA GLN A 70 -1.56 -2.19 19.20
C GLN A 70 -0.29 -1.51 18.69
N VAL A 71 -0.40 -0.89 17.52
CA VAL A 71 0.66 -0.02 17.01
C VAL A 71 0.35 1.40 17.43
N THR A 72 1.23 2.01 18.20
CA THR A 72 1.12 3.42 18.59
C THR A 72 1.83 4.28 17.54
N VAL A 73 1.16 5.31 17.05
CA VAL A 73 1.71 6.30 16.11
C VAL A 73 1.72 7.68 16.75
N ASN A 74 2.87 8.33 16.70
CA ASN A 74 3.06 9.72 17.10
C ASN A 74 3.33 10.56 15.86
N GLY A 75 2.64 11.68 15.74
CA GLY A 75 2.83 12.64 14.66
C GLY A 75 3.62 13.88 15.10
N PRO A 76 3.83 14.82 14.17
CA PRO A 76 4.40 16.13 14.48
C PRO A 76 3.53 16.90 15.49
N LYS A 77 4.12 17.91 16.13
CA LYS A 77 3.39 18.80 17.06
C LYS A 77 2.13 19.38 16.40
N GLY A 78 1.00 19.30 17.10
CA GLY A 78 -0.34 19.69 16.65
C GLY A 78 -1.11 18.56 15.97
N TRP A 79 -0.47 17.45 15.62
CA TRP A 79 -1.16 16.30 15.05
C TRP A 79 -1.90 15.51 16.14
N ASN A 80 -3.13 15.07 15.85
CA ASN A 80 -3.96 14.30 16.77
C ASN A 80 -4.08 14.92 18.18
N LYS A 81 -4.16 16.26 18.28
CA LYS A 81 -4.19 17.00 19.56
C LYS A 81 -2.95 16.72 20.45
N ASP A 82 -1.80 16.47 19.83
CA ASP A 82 -0.56 16.08 20.51
C ASP A 82 -0.64 14.74 21.27
N GLU A 83 -1.66 13.92 20.96
CA GLU A 83 -1.85 12.60 21.55
C GLU A 83 -1.41 11.48 20.59
N PRO A 84 -0.91 10.34 21.11
CA PRO A 84 -0.65 9.17 20.28
C PRO A 84 -1.94 8.59 19.69
N LEU A 85 -1.84 8.05 18.48
CA LEU A 85 -2.92 7.28 17.85
C LEU A 85 -2.61 5.79 17.97
N ASN A 86 -3.51 5.01 18.59
CA ASN A 86 -3.38 3.56 18.63
C ASN A 86 -4.14 2.94 17.46
N LEU A 87 -3.41 2.24 16.61
CA LEU A 87 -3.94 1.44 15.51
C LEU A 87 -4.18 0.02 16.02
N MET A 88 -5.42 -0.46 15.91
CA MET A 88 -5.76 -1.86 16.13
C MET A 88 -5.15 -2.72 15.02
N VAL A 89 -4.92 -4.02 15.23
CA VAL A 89 -4.44 -4.96 14.20
C VAL A 89 -5.55 -5.87 13.68
N ASN A 90 -5.67 -6.06 12.36
CA ASN A 90 -6.65 -6.92 11.72
C ASN A 90 -5.88 -8.18 11.39
N ALA A 91 -6.17 -9.27 12.10
CA ALA A 91 -5.33 -10.46 12.24
C ALA A 91 -5.11 -11.31 10.97
N LYS A 92 -5.31 -10.77 9.76
CA LYS A 92 -5.01 -11.48 8.51
C LYS A 92 -3.71 -10.96 7.91
N GLY A 93 -2.58 -11.51 8.40
CA GLY A 93 -1.28 -11.58 7.72
C GLY A 93 -0.62 -10.25 7.38
N TYR A 94 0.49 -9.94 8.05
CA TYR A 94 1.26 -8.69 7.95
C TYR A 94 0.40 -7.47 8.27
N VAL A 95 0.87 -6.64 9.20
CA VAL A 95 0.19 -5.38 9.49
C VAL A 95 0.20 -4.58 8.18
N ASP A 96 -0.94 -4.30 7.57
CA ASP A 96 -1.06 -3.41 6.41
C ASP A 96 -2.26 -2.52 6.70
N TRP A 97 -2.03 -1.48 7.49
CA TRP A 97 -3.11 -0.56 7.86
C TRP A 97 -3.07 0.71 7.08
N LEU A 98 -3.99 0.87 6.14
CA LEU A 98 -4.40 2.16 5.63
C LEU A 98 -5.37 2.81 6.62
N VAL A 99 -4.89 3.68 7.51
CA VAL A 99 -5.80 4.61 8.20
C VAL A 99 -6.00 5.82 7.31
N THR A 100 -7.18 5.92 6.68
CA THR A 100 -7.69 7.15 6.10
C THR A 100 -8.54 7.85 7.18
N GLY A 101 -7.89 8.53 8.11
CA GLY A 101 -8.55 9.19 9.24
C GLY A 101 -8.80 10.67 8.95
N PHE A 102 -9.92 11.21 9.44
CA PHE A 102 -10.23 12.65 9.46
C PHE A 102 -9.31 13.48 10.37
N ILE A 103 -8.21 12.90 10.87
CA ILE A 103 -7.19 13.63 11.63
C ILE A 103 -6.47 14.54 10.64
N PRO A 104 -6.55 15.87 10.83
CA PRO A 104 -5.87 16.82 9.94
C PRO A 104 -4.40 16.47 9.80
N VAL A 105 -3.91 16.46 8.56
CA VAL A 105 -2.50 16.21 8.30
C VAL A 105 -1.66 17.38 8.82
N VAL A 106 -0.51 17.07 9.41
CA VAL A 106 0.48 18.04 9.84
C VAL A 106 1.80 17.69 9.18
N GLU A 107 2.51 18.69 8.66
CA GLU A 107 3.81 18.46 8.03
C GLU A 107 4.83 17.95 9.04
N GLY A 108 5.65 16.99 8.61
CA GLY A 108 6.75 16.46 9.41
C GLY A 108 6.90 14.95 9.32
N ILE A 109 7.64 14.40 10.28
CA ILE A 109 7.96 12.97 10.36
C ILE A 109 7.05 12.33 11.40
N TYR A 110 6.45 11.21 11.02
CA TYR A 110 5.65 10.37 11.90
C TYR A 110 6.50 9.22 12.41
N GLN A 111 6.16 8.75 13.61
CA GLN A 111 6.86 7.66 14.26
C GLN A 111 5.85 6.63 14.71
N ALA A 112 6.16 5.35 14.51
CA ALA A 112 5.34 4.25 14.97
C ALA A 112 6.15 3.35 15.90
N SER A 113 5.49 2.79 16.90
CA SER A 113 6.07 1.83 17.83
C SER A 113 5.09 0.73 18.18
N VAL A 114 5.61 -0.48 18.43
CA VAL A 114 4.82 -1.62 18.88
C VAL A 114 5.66 -2.50 19.81
N ASN A 115 5.04 -3.05 20.85
CA ASN A 115 5.68 -3.94 21.81
C ASN A 115 5.15 -5.36 21.62
N ILE A 116 6.01 -6.33 21.30
CA ILE A 116 5.65 -7.73 21.13
C ILE A 116 6.67 -8.58 21.88
N ALA A 117 6.19 -9.48 22.75
CA ALA A 117 7.03 -10.38 23.54
C ALA A 117 8.18 -9.66 24.31
N GLY A 118 7.93 -8.46 24.82
CA GLY A 118 8.92 -7.66 25.54
C GLY A 118 9.92 -6.91 24.65
N GLN A 119 9.86 -7.06 23.33
CA GLN A 119 10.67 -6.33 22.36
C GLN A 119 9.88 -5.14 21.80
N THR A 120 10.51 -3.97 21.79
CA THR A 120 9.99 -2.77 21.11
C THR A 120 10.51 -2.71 19.68
N TYR A 121 9.60 -2.49 18.74
CA TYR A 121 9.90 -2.20 17.35
C TYR A 121 9.48 -0.77 17.04
N THR A 122 10.30 -0.06 16.26
CA THR A 122 10.02 1.33 15.87
C THR A 122 10.24 1.53 14.38
N ALA A 123 9.50 2.48 13.81
CA ALA A 123 9.67 2.93 12.45
C ALA A 123 9.39 4.43 12.34
N THR A 124 10.00 5.08 11.35
CA THR A 124 9.73 6.49 11.02
C THR A 124 9.31 6.60 9.57
N SER A 125 8.44 7.57 9.28
CA SER A 125 8.09 7.92 7.91
C SER A 125 9.17 8.82 7.29
N GLY A 126 9.10 9.01 5.98
CA GLY A 126 9.64 10.19 5.33
C GLY A 126 8.86 11.47 5.72
N PRO A 127 9.37 12.65 5.36
CA PRO A 127 8.70 13.91 5.66
C PRO A 127 7.39 14.04 4.86
N VAL A 128 6.27 14.20 5.57
CA VAL A 128 4.97 14.50 4.98
C VAL A 128 4.87 15.99 4.69
N ARG A 129 4.39 16.33 3.49
CA ARG A 129 4.10 17.70 3.07
C ARG A 129 2.64 17.84 2.70
N VAL A 130 1.96 18.84 3.25
CA VAL A 130 0.52 19.05 2.99
C VAL A 130 0.26 19.55 1.58
N THR A 131 1.28 20.07 0.90
CA THR A 131 1.19 20.48 -0.51
C THR A 131 1.15 19.29 -1.47
N ASN A 132 1.55 18.09 -1.03
CA ASN A 132 1.58 16.89 -1.87
C ASN A 132 0.22 16.16 -1.89
N LEU A 133 -0.86 16.90 -2.12
CA LEU A 133 -2.19 16.31 -2.24
C LEU A 133 -2.37 15.69 -3.63
N LEU A 134 -2.98 14.52 -3.67
CA LEU A 134 -3.48 13.94 -4.91
C LEU A 134 -4.87 14.49 -5.22
N ASP A 135 -5.12 14.79 -6.49
CA ASP A 135 -6.47 15.07 -6.97
C ASP A 135 -7.33 13.80 -6.89
N ALA A 136 -8.62 13.96 -6.61
CA ALA A 136 -9.55 12.84 -6.61
C ALA A 136 -9.80 12.34 -8.05
N PRO A 137 -9.89 11.01 -8.27
CA PRO A 137 -10.18 10.43 -9.58
C PRO A 137 -11.66 10.64 -9.98
N ASN A 138 -12.05 11.86 -10.34
CA ASN A 138 -13.44 12.27 -10.56
C ASN A 138 -13.66 12.94 -11.93
N PRO A 139 -14.75 12.68 -12.68
CA PRO A 139 -15.89 11.84 -12.32
C PRO A 139 -15.62 10.32 -12.40
N VAL A 140 -16.20 9.56 -11.46
CA VAL A 140 -16.29 8.10 -11.56
C VAL A 140 -17.59 7.74 -12.27
N THR A 141 -17.51 6.82 -13.24
CA THR A 141 -18.66 6.34 -14.02
C THR A 141 -18.73 4.82 -13.98
N VAL A 142 -19.95 4.29 -14.04
CA VAL A 142 -20.21 2.85 -14.03
C VAL A 142 -21.09 2.50 -15.22
N SER A 143 -20.77 1.39 -15.88
CA SER A 143 -21.64 0.75 -16.87
C SER A 143 -21.74 -0.74 -16.57
N ASP A 144 -22.95 -1.28 -16.58
CA ASP A 144 -23.22 -2.71 -16.45
C ASP A 144 -23.88 -3.21 -17.75
N ASN A 145 -23.39 -4.34 -18.27
CA ASN A 145 -23.95 -4.98 -19.46
C ASN A 145 -24.61 -6.34 -19.17
N GLY A 146 -24.85 -6.66 -17.89
CA GLY A 146 -25.43 -7.92 -17.42
C GLY A 146 -24.39 -9.03 -17.21
N THR A 147 -23.22 -8.96 -17.85
CA THR A 147 -22.12 -9.92 -17.65
C THR A 147 -20.97 -9.30 -16.84
N GLN A 148 -20.69 -8.03 -17.09
CA GLN A 148 -19.60 -7.30 -16.46
C GLN A 148 -20.03 -5.89 -16.07
N VAL A 149 -19.57 -5.48 -14.89
CA VAL A 149 -19.60 -4.09 -14.44
C VAL A 149 -18.25 -3.45 -14.71
N ARG A 150 -18.25 -2.33 -15.43
CA ARG A 150 -17.06 -1.55 -15.75
C ARG A 150 -17.09 -0.22 -15.00
N VAL A 151 -16.04 0.06 -14.24
CA VAL A 151 -15.85 1.30 -13.49
C VAL A 151 -14.72 2.11 -14.14
N THR A 152 -14.99 3.36 -14.49
CA THR A 152 -14.05 4.23 -15.23
C THR A 152 -13.89 5.58 -14.51
N TRP A 153 -12.68 6.15 -14.56
CA TRP A 153 -12.31 7.44 -13.97
C TRP A 153 -11.22 8.11 -14.82
N PRO A 154 -10.99 9.43 -14.70
CA PRO A 154 -9.86 10.09 -15.35
C PRO A 154 -8.53 9.74 -14.67
N SER A 155 -7.43 9.74 -15.43
CA SER A 155 -6.09 9.66 -14.85
C SER A 155 -5.83 10.83 -13.89
N VAL A 156 -5.18 10.54 -12.78
CA VAL A 156 -4.79 11.49 -11.73
C VAL A 156 -3.30 11.72 -11.84
N ASN A 157 -2.88 12.98 -11.89
CA ASN A 157 -1.45 13.31 -11.95
C ASN A 157 -0.71 12.73 -10.73
N ASN A 158 0.47 12.17 -10.95
CA ASN A 158 1.29 11.47 -9.95
C ASN A 158 0.67 10.23 -9.30
N ALA A 159 -0.52 9.77 -9.71
CA ALA A 159 -1.03 8.49 -9.27
C ALA A 159 -0.29 7.34 -9.99
N VAL A 160 0.19 6.38 -9.21
CA VAL A 160 0.93 5.20 -9.67
C VAL A 160 0.01 3.98 -9.73
N VAL A 161 -0.94 3.87 -8.80
CA VAL A 161 -1.94 2.79 -8.75
C VAL A 161 -3.29 3.32 -8.29
N TYR A 162 -4.35 2.60 -8.66
CA TYR A 162 -5.72 2.86 -8.22
C TYR A 162 -6.29 1.63 -7.54
N SER A 163 -7.16 1.83 -6.55
CA SER A 163 -8.05 0.79 -6.03
C SER A 163 -9.49 1.18 -6.35
N SER A 164 -10.23 0.30 -6.99
CA SER A 164 -11.66 0.47 -7.24
C SER A 164 -12.45 -0.56 -6.43
N ARG A 165 -13.68 -0.19 -6.03
CA ARG A 165 -14.59 -1.08 -5.31
C ARG A 165 -16.05 -0.79 -5.64
N ILE A 166 -16.87 -1.84 -5.64
CA ILE A 166 -18.34 -1.77 -5.66
C ILE A 166 -18.85 -1.94 -4.24
N VAL A 167 -19.76 -1.07 -3.84
CA VAL A 167 -20.25 -0.90 -2.47
C VAL A 167 -21.76 -1.04 -2.43
N ASN A 168 -22.27 -1.80 -1.47
CA ASN A 168 -23.69 -1.88 -1.10
C ASN A 168 -23.85 -1.53 0.38
N GLY A 169 -24.70 -0.56 0.73
CA GLY A 169 -24.93 -0.21 2.13
C GLY A 169 -23.69 0.23 2.94
N GLY A 170 -22.61 0.64 2.25
CA GLY A 170 -21.31 0.95 2.88
C GLY A 170 -20.34 -0.22 2.96
N GLU A 171 -20.78 -1.44 2.68
CA GLU A 171 -19.95 -2.64 2.62
C GLU A 171 -19.40 -2.87 1.23
N THR A 172 -18.15 -3.34 1.13
CA THR A 172 -17.56 -3.69 -0.15
C THR A 172 -18.02 -5.08 -0.56
N VAL A 173 -18.77 -5.16 -1.65
CA VAL A 173 -19.35 -6.42 -2.17
C VAL A 173 -18.50 -7.04 -3.27
N ALA A 174 -17.79 -6.19 -4.02
CA ALA A 174 -16.82 -6.61 -5.02
C ALA A 174 -15.65 -5.64 -4.96
N GLY A 175 -14.47 -6.18 -4.65
CA GLY A 175 -13.26 -5.41 -4.53
C GLY A 175 -12.56 -5.70 -3.22
N THR A 176 -11.39 -6.29 -3.33
CA THR A 176 -10.35 -6.18 -2.32
C THR A 176 -9.05 -6.40 -3.10
N TYR A 177 -8.19 -5.37 -3.13
CA TYR A 177 -6.82 -5.40 -3.65
C TYR A 177 -6.58 -5.36 -5.17
N ILE A 178 -7.51 -4.88 -5.99
CA ILE A 178 -7.14 -4.55 -7.38
C ILE A 178 -6.41 -3.21 -7.40
N PHE A 179 -5.14 -3.22 -7.02
CA PHE A 179 -4.20 -2.14 -7.33
C PHE A 179 -3.89 -2.18 -8.82
N THR A 180 -4.76 -1.54 -9.59
CA THR A 180 -4.63 -1.48 -11.03
C THR A 180 -3.79 -0.26 -11.44
N ARG A 181 -2.95 -0.44 -12.45
CA ARG A 181 -2.33 0.66 -13.21
C ARG A 181 -3.17 1.05 -14.43
N THR A 182 -4.19 0.26 -14.75
CA THR A 182 -5.02 0.40 -15.94
C THR A 182 -6.40 0.93 -15.59
N ILE A 183 -6.92 1.78 -16.47
CA ILE A 183 -8.29 2.27 -16.47
C ILE A 183 -8.95 1.62 -17.70
N PRO A 184 -10.11 0.95 -17.59
CA PRO A 184 -11.03 0.83 -16.44
C PRO A 184 -10.67 -0.29 -15.44
N ALA A 185 -11.44 -0.40 -14.35
CA ALA A 185 -11.59 -1.66 -13.61
C ALA A 185 -12.85 -2.41 -14.10
N THR A 186 -12.80 -3.75 -14.07
CA THR A 186 -13.91 -4.61 -14.51
C THR A 186 -14.18 -5.69 -13.48
N TYR A 187 -15.46 -5.91 -13.20
CA TYR A 187 -15.97 -6.89 -12.24
C TYR A 187 -16.95 -7.80 -12.96
N ALA A 188 -16.94 -9.09 -12.63
CA ALA A 188 -17.98 -10.00 -13.10
C ALA A 188 -19.30 -9.63 -12.43
N SER A 189 -20.38 -9.44 -13.18
CA SER A 189 -21.68 -9.09 -12.59
C SER A 189 -22.25 -10.23 -11.73
N SER A 190 -21.78 -11.47 -11.92
CA SER A 190 -22.15 -12.64 -11.13
C SER A 190 -21.84 -12.54 -9.63
N VAL A 191 -21.01 -11.59 -9.21
CA VAL A 191 -20.73 -11.33 -7.78
C VAL A 191 -21.74 -10.36 -7.16
N LEU A 192 -22.61 -9.76 -7.96
CA LEU A 192 -23.63 -8.81 -7.55
C LEU A 192 -25.00 -9.50 -7.53
N ALA A 193 -25.80 -9.19 -6.52
CA ALA A 193 -27.17 -9.64 -6.46
C ALA A 193 -28.03 -8.85 -7.45
N PRO A 194 -28.94 -9.51 -8.20
CA PRO A 194 -29.83 -8.82 -9.12
C PRO A 194 -30.82 -7.92 -8.37
N ASN A 195 -31.34 -6.90 -9.06
CA ASN A 195 -32.31 -5.92 -8.54
C ASN A 195 -31.82 -5.20 -7.26
N THR A 196 -30.51 -5.04 -7.13
CA THR A 196 -29.88 -4.39 -5.99
C THR A 196 -29.13 -3.15 -6.47
N ASP A 197 -29.23 -2.06 -5.69
CA ASP A 197 -28.52 -0.82 -5.96
C ASP A 197 -27.11 -0.85 -5.37
N TYR A 198 -26.16 -0.41 -6.19
CA TYR A 198 -24.75 -0.37 -5.85
C TYR A 198 -24.18 1.02 -6.13
N THR A 199 -23.10 1.35 -5.45
CA THR A 199 -22.26 2.52 -5.79
C THR A 199 -20.84 2.05 -6.06
N ALA A 200 -20.08 2.80 -6.85
CA ALA A 200 -18.66 2.56 -7.03
C ALA A 200 -17.84 3.66 -6.34
N SER A 201 -16.64 3.32 -5.89
CA SER A 201 -15.66 4.31 -5.45
C SER A 201 -14.27 3.94 -5.90
N VAL A 202 -13.43 4.96 -6.09
CA VAL A 202 -12.06 4.82 -6.58
C VAL A 202 -11.13 5.59 -5.65
N LEU A 203 -10.04 4.94 -5.27
CA LEU A 203 -8.90 5.50 -4.57
C LEU A 203 -7.73 5.59 -5.54
N ALA A 204 -6.98 6.68 -5.51
CA ALA A 204 -5.71 6.82 -6.21
C ALA A 204 -4.56 6.91 -5.21
N PHE A 205 -3.40 6.35 -5.55
CA PHE A 205 -2.20 6.36 -4.71
C PHE A 205 -0.97 6.74 -5.54
N ASN A 206 -0.06 7.55 -4.98
CA ASN A 206 1.20 7.92 -5.65
C ASN A 206 2.34 6.90 -5.43
N ALA A 207 2.05 5.79 -4.77
CA ALA A 207 3.00 4.73 -4.51
C ALA A 207 2.34 3.39 -4.80
N ALA A 208 3.12 2.42 -5.27
CA ALA A 208 2.63 1.06 -5.46
C ALA A 208 2.46 0.39 -4.10
N LEU A 209 1.22 0.10 -3.71
CA LEU A 209 0.86 -0.53 -2.45
C LEU A 209 0.41 -1.98 -2.72
N ASP A 210 1.28 -2.85 -3.18
CA ASP A 210 0.93 -4.25 -3.51
C ASP A 210 0.58 -5.13 -2.30
N THR A 211 0.91 -4.88 -1.02
CA THR A 211 0.51 -5.67 0.19
C THR A 211 0.65 -7.21 0.19
N GLU A 212 0.13 -7.95 -0.79
CA GLU A 212 0.16 -9.40 -0.93
C GLU A 212 1.53 -9.95 -1.37
N LYS A 213 2.32 -9.20 -2.14
CA LYS A 213 3.74 -9.53 -2.38
C LYS A 213 4.58 -8.94 -1.27
N VAL A 214 5.64 -9.63 -0.87
CA VAL A 214 6.62 -9.16 0.13
C VAL A 214 7.17 -7.79 -0.31
N LEU A 215 6.52 -6.75 0.20
CA LEU A 215 6.65 -5.38 -0.28
C LEU A 215 7.46 -4.50 0.65
N SER A 216 8.29 -3.64 0.04
CA SER A 216 8.84 -2.45 0.66
C SER A 216 7.74 -1.40 0.83
N VAL A 217 7.51 -0.95 2.06
CA VAL A 217 6.67 0.23 2.33
C VAL A 217 7.42 1.48 1.88
N PRO A 218 6.80 2.39 1.09
CA PRO A 218 7.45 3.64 0.72
C PRO A 218 7.68 4.51 1.96
N ALA A 219 8.68 5.39 1.95
CA ALA A 219 8.88 6.30 3.09
C ALA A 219 7.67 7.25 3.27
N GLN A 220 7.00 7.61 2.17
CA GLN A 220 5.87 8.52 2.13
C GLN A 220 4.90 8.06 1.04
N PHE A 221 3.60 8.26 1.24
CA PHE A 221 2.61 8.07 0.17
C PHE A 221 1.50 9.12 0.28
N ASN A 222 0.71 9.30 -0.77
CA ASN A 222 -0.49 10.13 -0.76
C ASN A 222 -1.61 9.32 -1.37
N ALA A 223 -2.82 9.56 -0.88
CA ALA A 223 -4.02 8.91 -1.35
C ALA A 223 -5.12 9.95 -1.61
N SER A 224 -5.95 9.70 -2.61
CA SER A 224 -7.15 10.49 -2.85
C SER A 224 -8.35 9.59 -3.10
N ARG A 225 -9.54 10.04 -2.70
CA ARG A 225 -10.80 9.33 -2.85
C ARG A 225 -11.79 10.13 -3.67
N ALA A 226 -12.35 9.51 -4.72
CA ALA A 226 -13.55 10.02 -5.36
C ALA A 226 -14.80 9.72 -4.53
N ALA A 227 -15.78 10.63 -4.55
CA ALA A 227 -17.08 10.38 -3.96
C ALA A 227 -17.70 9.09 -4.54
N PRO A 228 -18.55 8.38 -3.76
CA PRO A 228 -19.36 7.32 -4.33
C PRO A 228 -20.13 7.83 -5.55
N THR A 229 -20.20 7.02 -6.59
CA THR A 229 -21.03 7.33 -7.76
C THR A 229 -22.49 7.45 -7.38
N ALA A 230 -23.30 8.01 -8.29
CA ALA A 230 -24.74 7.77 -8.26
C ALA A 230 -25.02 6.25 -8.22
N PRO A 231 -26.09 5.80 -7.54
CA PRO A 231 -26.47 4.40 -7.53
C PRO A 231 -26.69 3.86 -8.95
N PHE A 232 -26.28 2.62 -9.19
CA PHE A 232 -26.62 1.84 -10.38
C PHE A 232 -27.26 0.53 -9.95
N SER A 233 -28.30 0.10 -10.65
CA SER A 233 -28.97 -1.17 -10.38
C SER A 233 -28.37 -2.26 -11.24
N HIS A 234 -28.00 -3.40 -10.63
CA HIS A 234 -27.65 -4.59 -11.38
C HIS A 234 -28.95 -5.26 -11.89
N LEU A 235 -29.16 -5.25 -13.21
CA LEU A 235 -30.30 -5.91 -13.85
C LEU A 235 -29.93 -7.37 -14.17
N PRO A 236 -30.89 -8.31 -14.06
CA PRO A 236 -30.66 -9.74 -14.29
C PRO A 236 -30.22 -10.11 -15.71
#